data_AF-G7HYG4-F1
#
_entry.id   AF-G7HYG4-F1
#
_cell.length_a   1.000
_cell.length_b   1.000
_cell.length_c   1.000
_cell.angle_alpha   90.00
_cell.angle_beta   90.00
_cell.angle_gamma   90.00
#
_symmetry.space_group_name_H-M   'P 1'
#
loop_
_entity.id
_entity.type
_entity.pdbx_description
1 polymer ?
#
loop_
_entity_poly.entity_id
_entity_poly.type
_entity_poly.pdbx_seq_one_letter_code
_entity_poly.pdbx_strand_id
1 'polypeptide(L)'
;MSEGRNKDGGMSELYAEKLQELEKRARAILIEHQAGDSALVHSELNVADLGEVDFPRKAVESIRDSDLPRSERHELMTYLLGCWYKDNIGGTWTYVPMLVEQPALYLGFGIGIANASGTVLANVAETARGILEGADMDFEEARFNADVKVAKSSTDEARGASER
;
A
#
# COMPACT_ATOMS: atom_id res chain seq x y z
N MET A 1 -42.48 -4.73 18.40
CA MET A 1 -41.39 -5.69 18.65
C MET A 1 -41.27 -6.64 17.47
N SER A 2 -40.25 -6.46 16.64
CA SER A 2 -39.43 -7.57 16.14
C SER A 2 -38.14 -6.93 15.63
N GLU A 3 -37.07 -7.21 16.37
CA GLU A 3 -35.69 -6.84 16.07
C GLU A 3 -35.21 -7.61 14.84
N GLY A 4 -34.21 -7.06 14.15
CA GLY A 4 -33.38 -7.84 13.24
C GLY A 4 -33.40 -7.37 11.79
N ARG A 5 -32.69 -6.28 11.51
CA ARG A 5 -32.03 -6.04 10.22
C ARG A 5 -30.93 -5.00 10.40
N ASN A 6 -29.81 -5.45 10.95
CA ASN A 6 -28.56 -4.71 10.99
C ASN A 6 -27.41 -5.72 11.09
N LYS A 7 -27.21 -6.52 10.04
CA LYS A 7 -26.00 -7.32 9.85
C LYS A 7 -25.77 -7.42 8.34
N ASP A 8 -24.52 -7.18 7.96
CA ASP A 8 -23.93 -7.30 6.62
C ASP A 8 -24.01 -6.02 5.77
N GLY A 9 -22.95 -5.20 5.83
CA GLY A 9 -22.67 -4.16 4.84
C GLY A 9 -22.02 -2.85 5.33
N GLY A 10 -21.85 -2.65 6.63
CA GLY A 10 -21.40 -1.36 7.19
C GLY A 10 -19.88 -1.21 7.39
N MET A 11 -19.08 -1.37 6.34
CA MET A 11 -17.68 -0.87 6.29
C MET A 11 -17.63 0.44 5.46
N SER A 12 -18.57 1.37 5.69
CA SER A 12 -19.22 2.10 4.58
C SER A 12 -18.89 3.59 4.36
N GLU A 13 -18.11 4.30 5.17
CA GLU A 13 -17.75 5.72 4.88
C GLU A 13 -16.50 6.14 5.66
N LEU A 14 -16.50 5.90 6.96
CA LEU A 14 -15.39 6.18 7.89
C LEU A 14 -14.03 5.59 7.43
N TYR A 15 -14.06 4.41 6.82
CA TYR A 15 -12.85 3.74 6.34
C TYR A 15 -12.31 4.38 5.05
N ALA A 16 -13.20 4.81 4.15
CA ALA A 16 -12.82 5.53 2.95
C ALA A 16 -12.23 6.92 3.30
N GLU A 17 -12.81 7.61 4.27
CA GLU A 17 -12.27 8.87 4.80
C GLU A 17 -10.85 8.69 5.37
N LYS A 18 -10.63 7.66 6.19
CA LYS A 18 -9.29 7.36 6.73
C LYS A 18 -8.25 7.05 5.65
N LEU A 19 -8.65 6.34 4.58
CA LEU A 19 -7.74 6.10 3.44
C LEU A 19 -7.40 7.41 2.73
N GLN A 20 -8.38 8.26 2.47
CA GLN A 20 -8.15 9.57 1.86
C GLN A 20 -7.25 10.46 2.74
N GLU A 21 -7.45 10.45 4.06
CA GLU A 21 -6.60 11.19 5.00
C GLU A 21 -5.16 10.69 4.95
N LEU A 22 -4.95 9.37 4.94
CA LEU A 22 -3.62 8.77 4.81
C LEU A 22 -2.98 9.14 3.48
N GLU A 23 -3.70 9.00 2.36
CA GLU A 23 -3.17 9.36 1.05
C GLU A 23 -2.75 10.83 1.00
N LYS A 24 -3.59 11.73 1.51
CA LYS A 24 -3.33 13.16 1.52
C LYS A 24 -2.12 13.50 2.39
N ARG A 25 -2.06 12.94 3.61
CA ARG A 25 -0.99 13.22 4.57
C ARG A 25 0.35 12.66 4.09
N ALA A 26 0.40 11.37 3.76
CA ALA A 26 1.61 10.71 3.33
C ALA A 26 2.16 11.31 2.03
N ARG A 27 1.28 11.67 1.07
CA ARG A 27 1.70 12.39 -0.14
C ARG A 27 2.33 13.75 0.19
N ALA A 28 1.71 14.53 1.07
CA ALA A 28 2.24 15.85 1.43
C ALA A 28 3.62 15.72 2.08
N ILE A 29 3.80 14.77 2.99
CA ILE A 29 5.07 14.52 3.67
C ILE A 29 6.14 14.03 2.68
N LEU A 30 5.82 13.12 1.75
CA LEU A 30 6.77 12.68 0.74
C LEU A 30 7.21 13.84 -0.18
N ILE A 31 6.29 14.70 -0.61
CA ILE A 31 6.61 15.89 -1.43
C ILE A 31 7.49 16.87 -0.64
N GLU A 32 7.18 17.11 0.63
CA GLU A 32 8.01 17.95 1.51
C GLU A 32 9.43 17.40 1.62
N HIS A 33 9.57 16.09 1.81
CA HIS A 33 10.85 15.40 1.84
C HIS A 33 11.53 15.22 0.47
N GLN A 34 10.93 15.66 -0.65
CA GLN A 34 11.62 15.77 -1.94
C GLN A 34 12.31 17.12 -2.13
N ALA A 35 11.91 18.15 -1.38
CA ALA A 35 12.34 19.53 -1.57
C ALA A 35 13.52 19.96 -0.67
N GLY A 36 14.00 19.07 0.22
CA GLY A 36 15.07 19.37 1.19
C GLY A 36 16.44 18.79 0.81
N ASP A 37 17.50 19.33 1.40
CA ASP A 37 18.90 18.89 1.19
C ASP A 37 19.16 17.44 1.66
N SER A 38 18.29 16.89 2.51
CA SER A 38 18.30 15.49 3.00
C SER A 38 17.07 14.73 2.48
N ALA A 39 16.84 14.76 1.17
CA ALA A 39 15.62 14.22 0.59
C ALA A 39 15.50 12.70 0.84
N LEU A 40 14.40 12.27 1.46
CA LEU A 40 14.12 10.84 1.69
C LEU A 40 13.73 10.12 0.40
N VAL A 41 13.21 10.89 -0.56
CA VAL A 41 12.85 10.44 -1.89
C VAL A 41 13.59 11.30 -2.88
N HIS A 42 14.28 10.66 -3.84
CA HIS A 42 14.96 11.39 -4.90
C HIS A 42 13.96 12.23 -5.71
N SER A 43 14.36 13.44 -6.09
CA SER A 43 13.50 14.39 -6.82
C SER A 43 13.05 13.89 -8.20
N GLU A 44 13.77 12.93 -8.79
CA GLU A 44 13.42 12.28 -10.05
C GLU A 44 12.30 11.23 -9.90
N LEU A 45 12.03 10.75 -8.68
CA LEU A 45 10.95 9.80 -8.44
C LEU A 45 9.61 10.53 -8.41
N ASN A 46 8.81 10.38 -9.46
CA ASN A 46 7.45 10.91 -9.45
C ASN A 46 6.54 10.05 -8.57
N VAL A 47 6.42 10.37 -7.29
CA VAL A 47 5.53 9.65 -6.35
C VAL A 47 4.05 9.70 -6.77
N ALA A 48 3.69 10.59 -7.71
CA ALA A 48 2.34 10.64 -8.25
C ALA A 48 2.04 9.57 -9.30
N ASP A 49 3.07 8.98 -9.91
CA ASP A 49 2.95 7.96 -10.95
C ASP A 49 4.17 7.03 -10.94
N LEU A 50 3.96 5.81 -10.44
CA LEU A 50 4.99 4.80 -10.30
C LEU A 50 4.80 3.59 -11.24
N GLY A 51 3.88 3.67 -12.22
CA GLY A 51 3.42 2.53 -13.02
C GLY A 51 4.48 1.86 -13.91
N GLU A 52 5.57 2.58 -14.22
CA GLU A 52 6.71 2.09 -15.01
C GLU A 52 8.03 2.19 -14.26
N VAL A 53 7.97 2.49 -12.97
CA VAL A 53 9.17 2.63 -12.14
C VAL A 53 9.53 1.27 -11.57
N ASP A 54 10.81 0.89 -11.64
CA ASP A 54 11.34 -0.26 -10.91
C ASP A 54 11.05 -0.13 -9.42
N PHE A 55 11.13 -1.23 -8.68
CA PHE A 55 10.89 -1.20 -7.23
C PHE A 55 11.73 -0.09 -6.57
N PRO A 56 11.12 0.85 -5.80
CA PRO A 56 11.79 2.08 -5.35
C PRO A 56 12.68 1.84 -4.12
N ARG A 57 13.58 0.86 -4.21
CA ARG A 57 14.39 0.35 -3.09
C ARG A 57 15.10 1.45 -2.31
N LYS A 58 15.80 2.34 -3.03
CA LYS A 58 16.55 3.44 -2.42
C LYS A 58 15.66 4.34 -1.57
N ALA A 59 14.46 4.67 -2.04
CA ALA A 59 13.52 5.49 -1.28
C ALA A 59 12.98 4.74 -0.05
N VAL A 60 12.69 3.44 -0.19
CA VAL A 60 12.27 2.59 0.94
C VAL A 60 13.36 2.52 2.02
N GLU A 61 14.61 2.29 1.62
CA GLU A 61 15.77 2.24 2.52
C GLU A 61 16.04 3.60 3.18
N SER A 62 15.99 4.70 2.41
CA SER A 62 16.12 6.06 2.94
C SER A 62 15.05 6.39 3.99
N ILE A 63 13.79 6.01 3.76
CA ILE A 63 12.74 6.19 4.77
C ILE A 63 13.03 5.31 6.00
N ARG A 64 13.37 4.03 5.81
CA ARG A 64 13.69 3.07 6.88
C ARG A 64 14.80 3.61 7.79
N ASP A 65 15.87 4.14 7.19
CA ASP A 65 17.10 4.53 7.88
C ASP A 65 17.08 5.99 8.38
N SER A 66 15.99 6.72 8.14
CA SER A 66 15.82 8.10 8.61
C SER A 66 15.61 8.22 10.12
N ASP A 67 15.89 9.41 10.64
CA ASP A 67 15.66 9.79 12.04
C ASP A 67 14.18 10.05 12.38
N LEU A 68 13.27 9.88 11.42
CA LEU A 68 11.84 10.08 11.64
C LEU A 68 11.29 9.12 12.71
N PRO A 69 10.23 9.53 13.44
CA PRO A 69 9.49 8.64 14.33
C PRO A 69 9.09 7.34 13.62
N ARG A 70 9.17 6.21 14.33
CA ARG A 70 8.85 4.88 13.76
C ARG A 70 7.48 4.83 13.10
N SER A 71 6.48 5.49 13.68
CA SER A 71 5.12 5.59 13.13
C SER A 71 5.09 6.33 11.80
N GLU A 72 5.89 7.39 11.66
CA GLU A 72 5.96 8.19 10.44
C GLU A 72 6.70 7.44 9.34
N ARG A 73 7.82 6.78 9.66
CA ARG A 73 8.50 5.87 8.71
C ARG A 73 7.56 4.77 8.21
N HIS A 74 6.79 4.18 9.12
CA HIS A 74 5.81 3.14 8.77
C HIS A 74 4.73 3.65 7.83
N GLU A 75 4.17 4.83 8.12
CA GLU A 75 3.16 5.48 7.27
C GLU A 75 3.70 5.80 5.87
N LEU A 76 4.89 6.41 5.79
CA LEU A 76 5.52 6.78 4.51
C LEU A 76 5.90 5.56 3.67
N MET A 77 6.45 4.52 4.28
CA MET A 77 6.76 3.28 3.58
C MET A 77 5.49 2.57 3.09
N THR A 78 4.46 2.51 3.94
CA THR A 78 3.15 1.94 3.56
C THR A 78 2.60 2.65 2.33
N TYR A 79 2.63 3.99 2.33
CA TYR A 79 2.13 4.78 1.22
C TYR A 79 2.97 4.59 -0.05
N LEU A 80 4.30 4.68 0.04
CA LEU A 80 5.20 4.51 -1.11
C LEU A 80 5.04 3.13 -1.76
N LEU A 81 5.06 2.06 -0.94
CA LEU A 81 4.90 0.69 -1.42
C LEU A 81 3.53 0.46 -2.04
N GLY A 82 2.47 0.99 -1.43
CA GLY A 82 1.13 0.85 -1.96
C GLY A 82 0.90 1.65 -3.24
N CYS A 83 1.44 2.87 -3.37
CA CYS A 83 1.43 3.62 -4.62
C CYS A 83 2.16 2.86 -5.74
N TRP A 84 3.37 2.38 -5.47
CA TRP A 84 4.14 1.62 -6.45
C TRP A 84 3.37 0.39 -6.95
N TYR A 85 2.82 -0.38 -6.01
CA TYR A 85 2.07 -1.58 -6.32
C TYR A 85 0.79 -1.25 -7.09
N LYS A 86 0.00 -0.31 -6.58
CA LYS A 86 -1.26 0.16 -7.17
C LYS A 86 -1.08 0.61 -8.61
N ASP A 87 -0.10 1.47 -8.86
CA ASP A 87 0.12 2.06 -10.18
C ASP A 87 0.63 1.01 -11.17
N ASN A 88 1.44 0.05 -10.70
CA ASN A 88 1.89 -1.07 -11.53
C ASN A 88 0.75 -2.01 -11.95
N ILE A 89 -0.23 -2.28 -11.08
CA ILE A 89 -1.25 -3.30 -11.36
C ILE A 89 -2.64 -2.72 -11.68
N GLY A 90 -2.79 -1.39 -11.69
CA GLY A 90 -4.09 -0.73 -11.82
C GLY A 90 -5.05 -1.06 -10.67
N GLY A 91 -4.51 -1.23 -9.46
CA GLY A 91 -5.26 -1.65 -8.27
C GLY A 91 -6.00 -0.51 -7.56
N THR A 92 -6.63 -0.83 -6.43
CA THR A 92 -7.24 0.14 -5.52
C THR A 92 -6.80 -0.10 -4.09
N TRP A 93 -6.69 0.98 -3.31
CA TRP A 93 -6.50 0.87 -1.88
C TRP A 93 -7.66 0.15 -1.23
N THR A 94 -7.37 -0.72 -0.28
CA THR A 94 -8.37 -1.49 0.44
C THR A 94 -7.93 -1.72 1.88
N TYR A 95 -8.88 -2.05 2.74
CA TYR A 95 -8.56 -2.60 4.04
C TYR A 95 -8.33 -4.10 3.91
N VAL A 96 -7.30 -4.60 4.59
CA VAL A 96 -7.03 -6.02 4.71
C VAL A 96 -7.64 -6.51 6.02
N PRO A 97 -8.80 -7.19 6.00
CA PRO A 97 -9.35 -7.80 7.19
C PRO A 97 -8.42 -8.94 7.61
N MET A 98 -7.76 -8.80 8.75
CA MET A 98 -7.02 -9.89 9.36
C MET A 98 -7.97 -10.74 10.19
N LEU A 99 -7.92 -12.07 10.01
CA LEU A 99 -8.60 -13.05 10.85
C LEU A 99 -7.89 -13.12 12.22
N VAL A 100 -8.08 -12.11 13.06
CA VAL A 100 -7.56 -12.09 14.44
C VAL A 100 -8.71 -11.90 15.41
N GLU A 101 -8.64 -12.56 16.57
CA GLU A 101 -9.68 -12.56 17.60
C GLU A 101 -10.01 -11.16 18.16
N GLN A 102 -9.19 -10.14 17.88
CA GLN A 102 -9.41 -8.76 18.34
C GLN A 102 -9.12 -7.71 17.23
N PRO A 103 -10.09 -7.46 16.33
CA PRO A 103 -9.96 -6.49 15.23
C PRO A 103 -9.65 -5.06 15.67
N ALA A 104 -10.03 -4.68 16.89
CA ALA A 104 -9.79 -3.37 17.49
C ALA A 104 -8.31 -3.02 17.70
N LEU A 105 -7.45 -4.02 17.87
CA LEU A 105 -6.00 -3.81 18.08
C LEU A 105 -5.25 -3.58 16.76
N TYR A 106 -5.80 -4.02 15.64
CA TYR A 106 -5.20 -3.84 14.29
C TYR A 106 -5.79 -2.67 13.51
N LEU A 107 -6.75 -1.96 14.10
CA LEU A 107 -7.51 -0.85 13.53
C LEU A 107 -6.69 0.43 13.25
N GLY A 108 -5.36 0.34 13.33
CA GLY A 108 -4.43 1.41 12.96
C GLY A 108 -4.00 1.40 11.49
N PHE A 109 -3.71 0.22 10.91
CA PHE A 109 -2.95 0.16 9.64
C PHE A 109 -3.20 -1.07 8.77
N GLY A 110 -4.31 -1.81 8.89
CA GLY A 110 -4.58 -2.94 7.98
C GLY A 110 -4.91 -2.50 6.55
N ILE A 111 -3.93 -1.99 5.80
CA ILE A 111 -4.10 -1.39 4.47
C ILE A 111 -3.32 -2.20 3.43
N GLY A 112 -4.00 -2.43 2.32
CA GLY A 112 -3.50 -3.23 1.21
C GLY A 112 -3.93 -2.67 -0.13
N ILE A 113 -3.53 -3.38 -1.18
CA ILE A 113 -3.97 -3.13 -2.55
C ILE A 113 -4.82 -4.32 -3.01
N ALA A 114 -6.01 -4.04 -3.53
CA ALA A 114 -6.85 -4.99 -4.23
C ALA A 114 -6.79 -4.81 -5.74
N ASN A 115 -7.07 -5.88 -6.47
CA ASN A 115 -7.35 -5.79 -7.90
C ASN A 115 -8.78 -5.28 -8.18
N ALA A 116 -9.11 -5.12 -9.45
CA ALA A 116 -10.44 -4.68 -9.89
C ALA A 116 -11.60 -5.59 -9.41
N SER A 117 -11.35 -6.88 -9.12
CA SER A 117 -12.36 -7.79 -8.57
C SER A 117 -12.51 -7.69 -7.04
N GLY A 118 -11.77 -6.79 -6.38
CA GLY A 118 -11.80 -6.61 -4.93
C GLY A 118 -10.99 -7.65 -4.15
N THR A 119 -10.22 -8.51 -4.83
CA THR A 119 -9.32 -9.46 -4.18
C THR A 119 -8.10 -8.71 -3.67
N VAL A 120 -7.85 -8.80 -2.36
CA VAL A 120 -6.63 -8.25 -1.74
C VAL A 120 -5.42 -9.00 -2.30
N LEU A 121 -4.49 -8.28 -2.92
CA LEU A 121 -3.27 -8.84 -3.50
C LEU A 121 -2.04 -8.60 -2.61
N ALA A 122 -2.00 -7.49 -1.88
CA ALA A 122 -0.87 -7.17 -1.00
C ALA A 122 -1.36 -6.48 0.27
N ASN A 123 -0.83 -6.87 1.43
CA ASN A 123 -0.94 -6.12 2.68
C ASN A 123 0.31 -5.25 2.85
N VAL A 124 0.28 -4.05 2.28
CA VAL A 124 1.45 -3.18 2.16
C VAL A 124 1.88 -2.60 3.51
N ALA A 125 0.94 -2.41 4.43
CA ALA A 125 1.27 -1.93 5.76
C ALA A 125 1.97 -2.98 6.63
N GLU A 126 1.53 -4.24 6.57
CA GLU A 126 2.20 -5.35 7.26
C GLU A 126 3.61 -5.55 6.69
N THR A 127 3.75 -5.38 5.38
CA THR A 127 5.04 -5.47 4.72
C THR A 127 5.98 -4.33 5.15
N ALA A 128 5.49 -3.09 5.17
CA ALA A 128 6.26 -1.94 5.66
C ALA A 128 6.73 -2.14 7.11
N ARG A 129 5.88 -2.75 7.95
CA ARG A 129 6.22 -3.12 9.33
C ARG A 129 7.36 -4.15 9.35
N GLY A 130 7.28 -5.19 8.53
CA GLY A 130 8.32 -6.21 8.41
C GLY A 130 9.68 -5.62 8.01
N ILE A 131 9.71 -4.71 7.03
CA ILE A 131 10.95 -4.05 6.61
C ILE A 131 11.54 -3.20 7.75
N LEU A 132 10.71 -2.46 8.49
CA LEU A 132 11.16 -1.71 9.69
C LEU A 132 11.66 -2.60 10.82
N GLU A 133 11.28 -3.87 10.83
CA GLU A 133 11.72 -4.88 11.79
C GLU A 133 12.96 -5.65 11.31
N GLY A 134 13.47 -5.32 10.12
CA GLY A 134 14.70 -5.91 9.58
C GLY A 134 14.47 -7.06 8.59
N ALA A 135 13.32 -7.09 7.91
CA ALA A 135 13.14 -8.00 6.77
C ALA A 135 14.22 -7.78 5.69
N ASP A 136 14.60 -8.86 5.02
CA ASP A 136 15.58 -8.83 3.94
C ASP A 136 15.03 -8.09 2.72
N MET A 137 15.66 -6.96 2.38
CA MET A 137 15.24 -6.12 1.25
C MET A 137 15.39 -6.81 -0.11
N ASP A 138 16.37 -7.70 -0.28
CA ASP A 138 16.51 -8.45 -1.53
C ASP A 138 15.33 -9.39 -1.73
N PHE A 139 14.90 -10.04 -0.65
CA PHE A 139 13.74 -10.92 -0.65
C PHE A 139 12.44 -10.14 -0.88
N GLU A 140 12.23 -9.04 -0.14
CA GLU A 140 11.01 -8.25 -0.29
C GLU A 140 10.89 -7.65 -1.69
N GLU A 141 11.96 -7.06 -2.23
CA GLU A 141 11.96 -6.55 -3.61
C GLU A 141 11.62 -7.64 -4.63
N ALA A 142 12.23 -8.82 -4.52
CA ALA A 142 11.94 -9.94 -5.43
C ALA A 142 10.48 -10.39 -5.32
N ARG A 143 9.94 -10.45 -4.09
CA ARG A 143 8.54 -10.80 -3.84
C ARG A 143 7.57 -9.79 -4.46
N PHE A 144 7.76 -8.49 -4.24
CA PHE A 144 6.92 -7.44 -4.84
C PHE A 144 6.93 -7.50 -6.36
N ASN A 145 8.11 -7.64 -6.97
CA ASN A 145 8.23 -7.74 -8.42
C ASN A 145 7.53 -9.00 -8.96
N ALA A 146 7.63 -10.13 -8.26
CA ALA A 146 6.91 -11.34 -8.62
C ALA A 146 5.40 -11.16 -8.50
N ASP A 147 4.91 -10.57 -7.41
CA ASP A 147 3.48 -10.37 -7.16
C ASP A 147 2.87 -9.42 -8.23
N VAL A 148 3.56 -8.34 -8.59
CA VAL A 148 3.17 -7.44 -9.69
C VAL A 148 3.11 -8.18 -11.02
N LYS A 149 4.13 -8.99 -11.33
CA LYS A 149 4.18 -9.76 -12.58
C LYS A 149 2.99 -10.73 -12.69
N VAL A 150 2.69 -11.44 -11.61
CA VAL A 150 1.53 -12.36 -11.55
C VAL A 150 0.22 -11.58 -11.74
N ALA A 151 0.03 -10.47 -11.03
CA ALA A 151 -1.16 -9.64 -11.14
C ALA A 151 -1.38 -9.08 -12.56
N LYS A 152 -0.31 -8.63 -13.24
CA LYS A 152 -0.37 -8.20 -14.64
C LYS A 152 -0.78 -9.36 -15.57
N SER A 153 -0.17 -10.53 -15.43
CA SER A 153 -0.49 -11.70 -16.27
C SER A 153 -1.94 -12.17 -16.14
N SER A 154 -2.49 -12.20 -14.91
CA SER A 154 -3.88 -12.58 -14.67
C SER A 154 -4.88 -11.58 -15.27
N THR A 155 -4.48 -10.30 -15.35
CA THR A 155 -5.31 -9.24 -15.95
C THR A 155 -5.33 -9.33 -17.47
N ASP A 156 -4.18 -9.63 -18.08
CA ASP A 156 -4.06 -9.80 -19.53
C ASP A 156 -4.77 -11.07 -20.03
N GLU A 157 -4.70 -12.17 -19.29
CA GLU A 157 -5.47 -13.39 -19.57
C GLU A 157 -6.98 -13.15 -19.54
N ALA A 158 -7.47 -12.38 -18.56
CA ALA A 158 -8.88 -12.02 -18.47
C ALA A 158 -9.35 -11.14 -19.65
N ARG A 159 -8.49 -10.21 -20.11
CA ARG A 159 -8.78 -9.38 -21.30
C ARG A 159 -8.78 -10.19 -22.59
N GLY A 160 -7.79 -11.05 -22.79
CA GLY A 160 -7.69 -11.92 -23.98
C GLY A 160 -8.80 -12.97 -24.06
N ALA A 161 -9.42 -13.35 -22.93
CA ALA A 161 -10.60 -14.20 -22.88
C ALA A 161 -11.92 -13.44 -23.15
N SER A 162 -12.00 -12.13 -22.87
CA SER A 162 -13.18 -11.31 -23.15
C SER A 162 -13.29 -10.86 -24.60
N GLU A 163 -12.20 -10.93 -25.38
CA GLU A 163 -12.14 -10.52 -26.79
C GLU A 163 -12.34 -11.70 -27.78
N ARG A 164 -12.65 -12.90 -27.28
CA ARG A 164 -12.95 -14.11 -28.07
C ARG A 164 -14.41 -14.53 -27.92
#